data_AF-A0A7C4KI88-F1
#
_entry.id   AF-A0A7C4KI88-F1
#
_cell.length_a   1.000
_cell.length_b   1.000
_cell.length_c   1.000
_cell.angle_alpha   90.00
_cell.angle_beta   90.00
_cell.angle_gamma   90.00
#
_symmetry.space_group_name_H-M   'P 1'
#
loop_
_entity.id
_entity.type
_entity.pdbx_description
1 polymer ?
#
loop_
_entity_poly.entity_id
_entity_poly.type
_entity_poly.pdbx_seq_one_letter_code
_entity_poly.pdbx_strand_id
1 'polypeptide(L)'
;MVQGVEGNKYAIGYFGFAYYKGEGSNLKALSINGIEPNEKTAEDGSYPLSRPLFIYSDAGIMKAKPQVGAFIRYYIENVNSVIDTVGYFPVSQETANKNMQLWEEAMKP
;
A
#
# COMPACT_ATOMS: atom_id res chain seq x y z
N MET A 1 15.43 -6.23 -10.66
CA MET A 1 15.73 -5.02 -9.86
C MET A 1 16.70 -5.36 -8.73
N VAL A 2 16.34 -6.29 -7.83
CA VAL A 2 17.25 -6.77 -6.76
C VAL A 2 18.59 -7.26 -7.30
N GLN A 3 18.59 -8.15 -8.29
CA GLN A 3 19.82 -8.66 -8.94
C GLN A 3 20.76 -7.54 -9.46
N GLY A 4 20.20 -6.40 -9.87
CA GLY A 4 21.00 -5.26 -10.33
C GLY A 4 21.71 -4.52 -9.20
N VAL A 5 21.13 -4.53 -7.99
CA VAL A 5 21.77 -3.98 -6.79
C VAL A 5 22.78 -4.97 -6.22
N GLU A 6 22.44 -6.26 -6.15
CA GLU A 6 23.35 -7.31 -5.65
C GLU A 6 24.61 -7.45 -6.52
N GLY A 7 24.48 -7.29 -7.84
CA GLY A 7 25.59 -7.45 -8.79
C GLY A 7 26.63 -6.33 -8.77
N ASN A 8 26.41 -5.24 -8.02
CA ASN A 8 27.33 -4.11 -7.98
C ASN A 8 27.41 -3.51 -6.57
N LYS A 9 28.61 -3.61 -5.95
CA LYS A 9 28.91 -3.11 -4.60
C LYS A 9 28.51 -1.65 -4.34
N TYR A 10 28.44 -0.82 -5.38
CA TYR A 10 28.13 0.62 -5.28
C TYR A 10 26.73 0.98 -5.78
N ALA A 11 25.92 -0.01 -6.17
CA ALA A 11 24.57 0.26 -6.65
C ALA A 11 23.64 0.67 -5.50
N ILE A 12 22.74 1.59 -5.81
CA ILE A 12 21.61 1.99 -4.96
C ILE A 12 20.35 1.80 -5.80
N GLY A 13 19.35 1.14 -5.23
CA GLY A 13 18.05 0.92 -5.86
C GLY A 13 16.92 1.54 -5.07
N TYR A 14 15.84 1.86 -5.76
CA TYR A 14 14.58 2.29 -5.16
C TYR A 14 13.46 1.36 -5.67
N PHE A 15 12.86 0.61 -4.76
CA PHE A 15 11.79 -0.35 -5.08
C PHE A 15 10.93 -0.62 -3.84
N GLY A 16 9.79 -1.30 -4.03
CA GLY A 16 8.83 -1.57 -2.97
C GLY A 16 9.40 -2.44 -1.84
N PHE A 17 8.96 -2.18 -0.61
CA PHE A 17 9.43 -2.87 0.60
C PHE A 17 9.27 -4.40 0.55
N ALA A 18 8.25 -4.90 -0.17
CA ALA A 18 8.05 -6.32 -0.44
C ALA A 18 9.31 -7.02 -0.99
N TYR A 19 10.02 -6.37 -1.90
CA TYR A 19 11.25 -6.91 -2.50
C TYR A 19 12.43 -6.88 -1.54
N TYR A 20 12.39 -6.08 -0.47
CA TYR A 20 13.40 -6.13 0.59
C TYR A 20 13.13 -7.28 1.56
N LYS A 21 11.87 -7.44 1.99
CA LYS A 21 11.45 -8.46 2.96
C LYS A 21 11.79 -9.89 2.50
N GLY A 22 11.75 -10.14 1.19
CA GLY A 22 12.05 -11.45 0.60
C GLY A 22 13.56 -11.79 0.46
N GLU A 23 14.46 -10.81 0.55
CA GLU A 23 15.87 -10.96 0.15
C GLU A 23 16.83 -11.14 1.35
N GLY A 24 16.30 -11.12 2.58
CA GLY A 24 17.07 -11.35 3.79
C GLY A 24 18.25 -10.38 3.94
N SER A 25 19.47 -10.93 4.07
CA SER A 25 20.70 -10.17 4.28
C SER A 25 21.34 -9.62 3.00
N ASN A 26 20.80 -9.92 1.82
CA ASN A 26 21.41 -9.51 0.55
C ASN A 26 21.24 -8.02 0.26
N LEU A 27 20.22 -7.42 0.86
CA LEU A 27 19.92 -6.00 0.72
C LEU A 27 20.07 -5.30 2.07
N LYS A 28 20.55 -4.05 2.02
CA LYS A 28 20.57 -3.16 3.17
C LYS A 28 19.54 -2.06 2.95
N ALA A 29 18.50 -2.03 3.78
CA ALA A 29 17.59 -0.91 3.80
C ALA A 29 18.29 0.34 4.39
N LEU A 30 18.04 1.50 3.80
CA LEU A 30 18.66 2.76 4.20
C LEU A 30 17.71 3.59 5.06
N SER A 31 18.17 4.05 6.21
CA SER A 31 17.48 5.08 6.99
C SER A 31 17.64 6.43 6.30
N ILE A 32 16.56 7.22 6.28
CA ILE A 32 16.57 8.57 5.72
C ILE A 32 16.26 9.53 6.87
N ASN A 33 17.14 10.52 7.10
CA ASN A 33 17.03 11.46 8.21
C ASN A 33 16.91 10.78 9.59
N GLY A 34 17.56 9.62 9.77
CA GLY A 34 17.50 8.83 11.00
C GLY A 34 16.24 7.96 11.15
N ILE A 35 15.35 7.96 10.16
CA ILE A 35 14.10 7.18 10.18
C ILE A 35 14.31 5.89 9.36
N GLU A 36 14.13 4.75 10.01
CA GLU A 36 14.23 3.44 9.36
C GLU A 36 12.98 3.11 8.54
N PRO A 37 13.09 2.42 7.40
CA PRO A 37 11.94 1.88 6.67
C PRO A 37 11.39 0.64 7.37
N ASN A 38 10.22 0.76 8.00
CA ASN A 38 9.49 -0.36 8.60
C ASN A 38 7.98 -0.10 8.52
N GLU A 39 7.18 -1.06 8.99
CA GLU A 39 5.71 -0.97 8.99
C GLU A 39 5.21 0.28 9.70
N LYS A 40 5.71 0.55 10.91
CA LYS A 40 5.29 1.69 11.72
C LYS A 40 5.59 3.01 11.03
N THR A 41 6.82 3.19 10.53
CA THR A 41 7.23 4.44 9.86
C THR A 41 6.61 4.59 8.46
N ALA A 42 6.15 3.49 7.88
CA ALA A 42 5.35 3.51 6.67
C ALA A 42 3.90 3.93 6.93
N GLU A 43 3.28 3.37 7.96
CA GLU A 43 1.89 3.64 8.34
C GLU A 43 1.71 5.07 8.88
N ASP A 44 2.60 5.54 9.74
CA ASP A 44 2.55 6.90 10.30
C ASP A 44 3.06 7.98 9.32
N GLY A 45 3.54 7.58 8.15
CA GLY A 45 4.04 8.46 7.09
C GLY A 45 5.36 9.17 7.42
N SER A 46 6.02 8.82 8.52
CA SER A 46 7.29 9.45 8.92
C SER A 46 8.47 9.04 8.04
N TYR A 47 8.46 7.83 7.46
CA TYR A 47 9.50 7.44 6.52
C TYR A 47 9.33 8.23 5.19
N PRO A 48 10.33 9.01 4.75
CA PRO A 48 10.14 10.02 3.69
C PRO A 48 9.74 9.49 2.31
N LEU A 49 9.92 8.18 2.06
CA LEU A 49 9.56 7.55 0.78
C LEU A 49 8.32 6.66 0.89
N SER A 50 7.63 6.69 2.02
CA SER A 50 6.33 6.03 2.19
C SER A 50 5.29 6.69 1.31
N ARG A 51 4.45 5.88 0.67
CA ARG A 51 3.39 6.39 -0.20
C ARG A 51 2.11 5.56 -0.01
N PRO A 52 0.96 6.20 0.22
CA PRO A 52 -0.32 5.52 0.15
C PRO A 52 -0.62 5.10 -1.29
N LEU A 53 -1.32 3.98 -1.45
CA LEU A 53 -1.93 3.59 -2.70
C LEU A 53 -3.42 3.90 -2.66
N PHE A 54 -3.95 4.37 -3.76
CA PHE A 54 -5.36 4.77 -3.87
C PHE A 54 -6.05 3.99 -4.97
N ILE A 55 -7.31 3.65 -4.72
CA ILE A 55 -8.26 3.23 -5.76
C ILE A 55 -9.12 4.44 -6.09
N TYR A 56 -9.25 4.72 -7.38
CA TYR A 56 -10.08 5.81 -7.88
C TYR A 56 -11.25 5.26 -8.68
N SER A 57 -12.44 5.83 -8.46
CA SER A 57 -13.61 5.59 -9.29
C SER A 57 -14.48 6.83 -9.32
N ASP A 58 -15.22 6.98 -10.39
CA ASP A 58 -16.25 8.01 -10.51
C ASP A 58 -17.55 7.51 -9.85
N ALA A 59 -18.18 8.34 -9.03
CA ALA A 59 -19.43 7.98 -8.34
C ALA A 59 -20.56 7.66 -9.34
N GLY A 60 -20.63 8.40 -10.46
CA GLY A 60 -21.58 8.11 -11.54
C GLY A 60 -21.37 6.72 -12.15
N ILE A 61 -20.11 6.33 -12.40
CA ILE A 61 -19.76 4.99 -12.88
C ILE A 61 -20.11 3.92 -11.84
N MET A 62 -19.81 4.14 -10.57
CA MET A 62 -20.15 3.18 -9.51
C MET A 62 -21.66 2.91 -9.43
N LYS A 63 -22.48 3.96 -9.60
CA LYS A 63 -23.95 3.85 -9.65
C LYS A 63 -24.45 3.20 -10.94
N ALA A 64 -23.93 3.63 -12.10
CA ALA A 64 -24.36 3.13 -13.40
C ALA A 64 -23.92 1.68 -13.66
N LYS A 65 -22.83 1.24 -13.02
CA LYS A 65 -22.28 -0.12 -13.11
C LYS A 65 -22.12 -0.69 -11.70
N PRO A 66 -23.18 -1.27 -11.11
CA PRO A 66 -23.19 -1.69 -9.70
C PRO A 66 -22.09 -2.70 -9.35
N GLN A 67 -21.60 -3.48 -10.32
CA GLN A 67 -20.45 -4.38 -10.14
C GLN A 67 -19.14 -3.63 -9.79
N VAL A 68 -18.97 -2.38 -10.24
CA VAL A 68 -17.81 -1.54 -9.88
C VAL A 68 -17.91 -1.12 -8.42
N GLY A 69 -19.08 -0.63 -7.99
CA GLY A 69 -19.35 -0.31 -6.60
C GLY A 69 -19.16 -1.53 -5.70
N ALA A 70 -19.70 -2.69 -6.09
CA ALA A 70 -19.58 -3.94 -5.35
C ALA A 70 -18.12 -4.40 -5.20
N PHE A 71 -17.31 -4.30 -6.26
CA PHE A 71 -15.89 -4.65 -6.18
C PHE A 71 -15.12 -3.74 -5.23
N ILE A 72 -15.36 -2.43 -5.27
CA ILE A 72 -14.68 -1.48 -4.38
C ILE A 72 -15.07 -1.75 -2.91
N ARG A 73 -16.34 -2.05 -2.64
CA ARG A 73 -16.80 -2.47 -1.30
C ARG A 73 -16.09 -3.73 -0.85
N TYR A 74 -16.08 -4.77 -1.68
CA TYR A 74 -15.40 -6.02 -1.40
C TYR A 74 -13.91 -5.80 -1.12
N TYR A 75 -13.24 -4.96 -1.92
CA TYR A 75 -11.85 -4.59 -1.68
C TYR A 75 -11.65 -3.97 -0.30
N ILE A 76 -12.46 -2.97 0.08
CA ILE A 76 -12.36 -2.31 1.39
C ILE A 76 -12.55 -3.31 2.54
N GLU A 77 -13.52 -4.23 2.41
CA GLU A 77 -13.85 -5.21 3.45
C GLU A 77 -12.80 -6.33 3.58
N ASN A 78 -12.08 -6.65 2.50
CA ASN A 78 -11.26 -7.87 2.44
C ASN A 78 -9.77 -7.63 2.21
N VAL A 79 -9.33 -6.44 1.81
CA VAL A 79 -7.92 -6.21 1.41
C VAL A 79 -6.93 -6.63 2.49
N ASN A 80 -7.21 -6.35 3.77
CA ASN A 80 -6.33 -6.70 4.87
C ASN A 80 -6.15 -8.22 5.07
N SER A 81 -7.05 -9.06 4.52
CA SER A 81 -6.90 -10.53 4.59
C SER A 81 -5.77 -11.08 3.70
N VAL A 82 -5.33 -10.31 2.70
CA VAL A 82 -4.31 -10.74 1.72
C VAL A 82 -3.10 -9.80 1.66
N ILE A 83 -3.18 -8.61 2.26
CA ILE A 83 -2.21 -7.52 2.08
C ILE A 83 -0.78 -7.89 2.49
N ASP A 84 -0.62 -8.67 3.55
CA ASP A 84 0.69 -9.10 4.04
C ASP A 84 1.36 -10.09 3.07
N THR A 85 0.56 -10.93 2.40
CA THR A 85 1.07 -11.93 1.44
C THR A 85 1.58 -11.30 0.15
N VAL A 86 1.06 -10.12 -0.19
CA VAL A 86 1.48 -9.34 -1.37
C VAL A 86 2.55 -8.29 -1.02
N GLY A 87 2.90 -8.16 0.26
CA GLY A 87 4.03 -7.33 0.72
C GLY A 87 3.72 -5.83 0.89
N TYR A 88 2.45 -5.49 1.12
CA TYR A 88 2.01 -4.16 1.55
C TYR A 88 1.65 -4.16 3.03
N PHE A 89 1.53 -2.98 3.62
CA PHE A 89 1.13 -2.84 5.03
C PHE A 89 -0.38 -2.72 5.17
N PRO A 90 -0.98 -3.31 6.22
CA PRO A 90 -2.40 -3.22 6.50
C PRO A 90 -2.91 -1.78 6.58
N VAL A 91 -4.16 -1.59 6.15
CA VAL A 91 -4.86 -0.33 6.36
C VAL A 91 -5.44 -0.32 7.78
N SER A 92 -5.23 0.77 8.52
CA SER A 92 -5.79 0.92 9.87
C SER A 92 -7.32 0.83 9.87
N GLN A 93 -7.92 0.38 10.97
CA GLN A 93 -9.38 0.28 11.08
C GLN A 93 -10.07 1.64 10.88
N GLU A 94 -9.45 2.72 11.36
CA GLU A 94 -9.92 4.09 11.14
C GLU A 94 -9.99 4.42 9.64
N THR A 95 -8.93 4.11 8.90
CA THR A 95 -8.89 4.37 7.45
C THR A 95 -9.87 3.48 6.69
N ALA A 96 -10.02 2.21 7.08
CA ALA A 96 -11.01 1.30 6.50
C ALA A 96 -12.45 1.82 6.71
N ASN A 97 -12.77 2.29 7.92
CA ASN A 97 -14.08 2.88 8.23
C ASN A 97 -14.32 4.15 7.41
N LYS A 98 -13.31 5.04 7.30
CA LYS A 98 -13.39 6.24 6.47
C LYS A 98 -13.61 5.90 5.00
N ASN A 99 -12.91 4.89 4.47
CA ASN A 99 -13.08 4.44 3.10
C ASN A 99 -14.50 3.90 2.85
N MET A 100 -15.07 3.17 3.81
CA MET A 100 -16.46 2.69 3.72
C MET A 100 -17.46 3.84 3.73
N GLN A 101 -17.27 4.85 4.58
CA GLN A 101 -18.12 6.04 4.61
C GLN A 101 -18.10 6.78 3.25
N LEU A 102 -16.92 6.98 2.66
CA LEU A 102 -16.79 7.60 1.34
C LEU A 102 -17.49 6.78 0.24
N TRP A 103 -17.40 5.45 0.32
CA TRP A 103 -18.12 4.55 -0.59
C TRP A 103 -19.64 4.69 -0.44
N GLU A 104 -20.15 4.70 0.79
CA GLU A 104 -21.58 4.87 1.09
C GLU A 104 -22.10 6.21 0.57
N GLU A 105 -21.34 7.29 0.77
CA GLU A 105 -21.66 8.61 0.23
C GLU A 105 -21.72 8.62 -1.30
N ALA A 106 -20.75 7.99 -1.97
CA ALA A 106 -20.73 7.89 -3.43
C ALA A 106 -21.91 7.07 -4.00
N MET A 107 -22.43 6.11 -3.22
CA MET A 107 -23.52 5.22 -3.61
C MET A 107 -24.92 5.71 -3.20
N LYS A 108 -25.04 6.82 -2.45
CA LYS A 108 -26.34 7.45 -2.16
C LYS A 108 -27.10 7.72 -3.48
N PRO A 109 -28.42 7.48 -3.55
CA PRO A 109 -29.19 7.67 -4.77
C PRO A 109 -28.97 9.07 -5.38
#